data_AF-A0A7V2LQ19-F1
#
_entry.id   AF-A0A7V2LQ19-F1
#
_cell.length_a   1.000
_cell.length_b   1.000
_cell.length_c   1.000
_cell.angle_alpha   90.00
_cell.angle_beta   90.00
_cell.angle_gamma   90.00
#
_symmetry.space_group_name_H-M   'P 1'
#
loop_
_entity.id
_entity.type
_entity.pdbx_description
1 polymer ?
#
loop_
_entity_poly.entity_id
_entity_poly.type
_entity_poly.pdbx_seq_one_letter_code
_entity_poly.pdbx_strand_id
1 'polypeptide(L)' 'MSLAVSRREGESQDSLLRRFQKMVQMAGILREVKSRRYFLSKREAARLKAKRNARRRRLGKQ' A
#
# COMPACT_ATOMS: atom_id res chain seq x y z
N MET A 1 5.82 -10.40 9.25
CA MET A 1 4.84 -11.07 8.38
C MET A 1 5.57 -11.56 7.14
N SER A 2 5.66 -12.87 6.93
CA SER A 2 6.14 -13.43 5.67
C SER A 2 5.05 -13.28 4.62
N LEU A 3 5.33 -12.54 3.55
CA LEU A 3 4.43 -12.38 2.41
C LEU A 3 4.69 -13.54 1.44
N ALA A 4 3.97 -14.65 1.60
CA ALA A 4 4.10 -15.82 0.74
C ALA A 4 2.76 -16.16 0.08
N VAL A 5 2.78 -16.37 -1.24
CA VAL A 5 1.62 -16.82 -2.02
C VAL A 5 2.02 -18.04 -2.82
N SER A 6 1.47 -19.19 -2.45
CA SER A 6 1.58 -20.44 -3.21
C SER A 6 0.37 -20.62 -4.11
N ARG A 7 0.57 -21.34 -5.21
CA ARG A 7 -0.50 -21.72 -6.14
C ARG A 7 -1.43 -22.73 -5.48
N ARG A 8 -2.74 -22.52 -5.61
CA ARG A 8 -3.77 -23.46 -5.14
C ARG A 8 -4.10 -24.46 -6.23
N GLU A 9 -4.59 -25.63 -5.83
CA GLU A 9 -5.10 -26.63 -6.77
C GLU A 9 -6.28 -26.07 -7.57
N GLY A 10 -6.32 -26.36 -8.87
CA GLY A 10 -7.35 -25.85 -9.78
C GLY A 10 -7.29 -24.34 -10.07
N GLU A 11 -6.33 -23.60 -9.51
CA GLU A 11 -6.22 -22.16 -9.70
C GLU A 11 -5.54 -21.79 -11.04
N SER A 12 -6.11 -20.81 -11.74
CA SER A 12 -5.49 -20.17 -12.90
C SER A 12 -4.33 -19.25 -12.51
N GLN A 13 -3.37 -19.05 -13.42
CA GLN A 13 -2.22 -18.18 -13.15
C GLN A 13 -2.64 -16.72 -12.88
N ASP A 14 -3.68 -16.22 -13.56
CA ASP A 14 -4.19 -14.86 -13.35
C ASP A 14 -4.79 -14.68 -11.94
N SER A 15 -5.52 -15.69 -11.43
CA SER A 15 -6.05 -15.67 -10.07
C SER A 15 -4.92 -15.60 -9.03
N LEU A 16 -3.85 -16.39 -9.23
CA LEU A 16 -2.68 -16.36 -8.37
C LEU A 16 -2.05 -14.96 -8.33
N LEU A 17 -1.88 -14.32 -9.50
CA LEU A 17 -1.32 -12.98 -9.61
C LEU A 17 -2.19 -11.94 -8.89
N ARG A 18 -3.52 -12.02 -9.03
CA ARG A 18 -4.45 -11.11 -8.32
C ARG A 18 -4.34 -11.25 -6.81
N ARG A 19 -4.22 -12.49 -6.29
CA ARG A 19 -4.02 -12.72 -4.84
C ARG A 19 -2.70 -12.13 -4.37
N PHE A 20 -1.62 -12.33 -5.12
CA PHE A 20 -0.32 -11.73 -4.83
C PHE A 20 -0.41 -10.20 -4.81
N GLN A 21 -0.98 -9.59 -5.84
CA GLN A 21 -1.15 -8.13 -5.91
C GLN A 21 -1.98 -7.60 -4.74
N LYS A 22 -3.11 -8.25 -4.40
CA LYS A 22 -3.95 -7.86 -3.27
C LYS A 22 -3.20 -7.96 -1.95
N MET A 23 -2.44 -9.03 -1.73
CA MET A 23 -1.60 -9.19 -0.54
C MET A 23 -0.55 -8.08 -0.44
N VAL A 24 0.17 -7.78 -1.53
CA VAL A 24 1.17 -6.69 -1.58
C VAL A 24 0.53 -5.32 -1.31
N GLN A 25 -0.65 -5.06 -1.87
CA GLN A 25 -1.41 -3.83 -1.65
C GLN A 25 -1.86 -3.69 -0.20
N MET A 26 -2.40 -4.77 0.39
CA MET A 26 -2.84 -4.80 1.79
C MET A 26 -1.67 -4.63 2.77
N ALA A 27 -0.54 -5.27 2.49
CA ALA A 27 0.68 -5.10 3.26
C ALA A 27 1.23 -3.67 3.17
N GLY A 28 0.91 -2.93 2.11
CA GLY A 28 1.31 -1.55 1.93
C GLY A 28 2.80 -1.35 1.66
N ILE A 29 3.54 -2.42 1.37
CA ILE A 29 5.00 -2.42 1.26
C ILE A 29 5.51 -1.41 0.21
N LEU A 30 4.83 -1.30 -0.94
CA LEU A 30 5.19 -0.33 -1.98
C LEU A 30 5.03 1.12 -1.50
N ARG A 31 3.99 1.39 -0.69
CA ARG A 31 3.75 2.72 -0.12
C ARG A 31 4.80 3.04 0.94
N GLU A 32 5.18 2.06 1.75
CA GLU A 32 6.23 2.20 2.75
C GLU A 32 7.59 2.50 2.11
N VAL A 33 8.03 1.66 1.16
CA VAL A 33 9.29 1.84 0.43
C VAL A 33 9.31 3.21 -0.26
N LYS A 34 8.22 3.60 -0.94
CA LYS A 34 8.12 4.94 -1.55
C LYS A 34 8.21 6.07 -0.53
N SER A 35 7.69 5.88 0.68
CA SER A 35 7.76 6.88 1.74
C SER A 35 9.14 7.02 2.38
N ARG A 36 9.97 5.95 2.31
CA ARG A 36 11.33 5.90 2.86
C ARG A 36 12.43 6.18 1.83
N ARG A 37 12.08 6.38 0.56
CA ARG A 37 13.04 6.60 -0.55
C ARG A 37 13.99 7.78 -0.30
N TYR A 38 13.52 8.80 0.41
CA TYR A 38 14.31 10.00 0.72
C TYR A 38 14.18 10.31 2.21
N PHE A 39 15.20 11.00 2.74
CA PHE A 39 15.11 11.60 4.07
C PHE A 39 13.99 12.64 4.09
N LEU A 40 13.21 12.63 5.16
CA LEU A 40 12.12 13.57 5.38
C LEU A 40 12.16 14.03 6.83
N SER A 41 12.25 15.33 7.07
CA SER A 41 12.27 15.85 8.44
C SER A 41 10.92 15.61 9.14
N LYS A 42 10.92 15.64 10.49
CA LYS A 42 9.70 15.48 11.29
C LYS A 42 8.59 16.49 10.89
N ARG A 43 8.98 17.73 10.58
CA ARG A 43 8.06 18.80 10.16
C ARG A 43 7.43 18.51 8.79
N GLU A 44 8.23 18.08 7.83
CA GLU A 44 7.75 17.74 6.49
C GLU A 44 6.83 16.51 6.51
N ALA A 45 7.18 15.49 7.31
CA ALA A 45 6.34 14.32 7.53
C ALA A 45 4.95 14.70 8.08
N ALA A 46 4.92 15.61 9.07
CA ALA A 46 3.67 16.11 9.65
C ALA A 46 2.81 16.87 8.62
N ARG A 47 3.42 17.78 7.85
CA ARG A 47 2.74 18.52 6.77
C ARG A 47 2.15 17.58 5.72
N LEU A 48 2.92 16.58 5.28
CA LEU A 48 2.46 15.63 4.28
C LEU A 48 1.32 14.74 4.80
N LYS A 49 1.38 14.33 6.07
CA LYS A 49 0.30 13.59 6.74
C LYS A 49 -0.99 14.42 6.82
N ALA A 50 -0.89 15.68 7.25
CA ALA A 50 -2.04 16.59 7.32
C ALA A 50 -2.69 16.79 5.93
N LYS A 51 -1.88 17.05 4.90
CA LYS A 51 -2.35 17.19 3.50
C LYS A 51 -3.05 15.92 3.00
N ARG A 52 -2.49 14.74 3.26
CA ARG A 52 -3.11 13.45 2.89
C ARG A 52 -4.46 13.23 3.60
N ASN A 53 -4.53 13.56 4.89
CA ASN A 53 -5.77 13.42 5.68
C ASN A 53 -6.87 14.37 5.17
N ALA A 54 -6.53 15.64 4.91
CA ALA A 54 -7.46 16.61 4.33
C ALA A 54 -7.98 16.13 2.97
N ARG A 55 -7.09 15.63 2.09
CA ARG A 55 -7.48 15.07 0.79
C ARG A 55 -8.43 13.88 0.95
N ARG A 56 -8.16 12.95 1.87
CA ARG A 56 -9.04 11.80 2.13
C ARG A 56 -10.42 12.24 2.60
N ARG A 57 -10.50 13.20 3.52
CA ARG A 57 -11.78 13.73 4.02
C ARG A 57 -12.59 14.41 2.92
N ARG A 58 -11.93 15.09 1.97
CA ARG A 58 -12.60 15.70 0.82
C ARG A 58 -13.16 14.67 -0.16
N LEU A 59 -12.41 13.59 -0.42
CA LEU A 59 -12.79 12.55 -1.36
C LEU A 59 -13.80 11.55 -0.79
N GLY A 60 -13.78 11.28 0.52
CA GLY A 60 -14.73 10.37 1.18
C GLY A 60 -16.05 11.01 1.61
N LYS A 61 -16.33 12.24 1.15
CA LYS A 61 -17.61 12.94 1.35
C LYS A 61 -18.51 12.90 0.09
N GLN A 62 -18.17 12.07 -0.89
CA GLN A 62 -19.02 11.73 -2.04
C GLN A 62 -19.55 10.31 -1.87
#